data_AF-A0A970RJJ9-F1
#
_entry.id   AF-A0A970RJJ9-F1
#
_cell.length_a   1.000
_cell.length_b   1.000
_cell.length_c   1.000
_cell.angle_alpha   90.00
_cell.angle_beta   90.00
_cell.angle_gamma   90.00
#
_symmetry.space_group_name_H-M   'P 1'
#
loop_
_entity.id
_entity.type
_entity.pdbx_description
1 polymer ?
#
loop_
_entity_poly.entity_id
_entity_poly.type
_entity_poly.pdbx_seq_one_letter_code
_entity_poly.pdbx_strand_id
1 'polypeptide(L)'
;MTIRKITKETGEAAILGGAVLGGGGGGSMDKGRMNVLGALEAGEVTLVDIDDVSPDTVLVTGSAVGAPAAKEASVEPRDYVRVVEILMENGCPKPGGFIPNECGGSSITNGWVPAALMGIPVIDALCNGRAHPTGVMGSMGLHRDPSYVSRQAAAGGSREKGLYIEMHAAGRLESASSLVRSAAEKSGGLVAVARNPVTADFTKKNGACGALQQAIDLGMKMKQAMGGGGSAVLEAVLGFLGG
;
A
#
# COMPACT_ATOMS: atom_id res chain seq x y z
N MET A 1 12.67 19.23 -1.98
CA MET A 1 12.08 18.17 -2.82
C MET A 1 13.14 17.17 -3.24
N THR A 2 13.35 16.16 -2.39
CA THR A 2 14.18 15.00 -2.71
C THR A 2 13.30 13.95 -3.37
N ILE A 3 13.33 13.88 -4.70
CA ILE A 3 12.61 12.85 -5.47
C ILE A 3 13.55 11.67 -5.67
N ARG A 4 13.20 10.50 -5.13
CA ARG A 4 13.98 9.28 -5.29
C ARG A 4 13.30 8.35 -6.28
N LYS A 5 14.00 7.97 -7.35
CA LYS A 5 13.51 6.95 -8.28
C LYS A 5 13.62 5.57 -7.64
N ILE A 6 12.53 4.81 -7.68
CA ILE A 6 12.53 3.42 -7.25
C ILE A 6 13.18 2.56 -8.34
N THR A 7 14.14 1.75 -7.95
CA THR A 7 14.77 0.73 -8.79
C THR A 7 14.35 -0.65 -8.32
N LYS A 8 14.61 -1.70 -9.12
CA LYS A 8 14.43 -3.09 -8.68
C LYS A 8 15.17 -3.38 -7.38
N GLU A 9 16.37 -2.81 -7.22
CA GLU A 9 17.19 -2.97 -6.02
C GLU A 9 16.52 -2.32 -4.79
N THR A 10 16.06 -1.09 -4.95
CA THR A 10 15.39 -0.33 -3.88
C THR A 10 14.04 -0.95 -3.52
N GLY A 11 13.29 -1.43 -4.51
CA GLY A 11 12.05 -2.17 -4.30
C GLY A 11 12.26 -3.48 -3.53
N GLU A 12 13.29 -4.26 -3.88
CA GLU A 12 13.65 -5.47 -3.12
C GLU A 12 14.04 -5.13 -1.67
N ALA A 13 14.76 -4.04 -1.45
CA ALA A 13 15.09 -3.58 -0.10
C ALA A 13 13.83 -3.18 0.68
N ALA A 14 12.91 -2.43 0.08
CA ALA A 14 11.62 -2.08 0.70
C ALA A 14 10.84 -3.32 1.13
N ILE A 15 10.82 -4.37 0.29
CA ILE A 15 10.15 -5.64 0.58
C ILE A 15 10.79 -6.37 1.76
N LEU A 16 12.12 -6.46 1.80
CA LEU A 16 12.85 -7.14 2.87
C LEU A 16 12.67 -6.45 4.22
N GLY A 17 12.91 -5.14 4.28
CA GLY A 17 12.71 -4.39 5.52
C GLY A 17 11.23 -4.31 5.90
N GLY A 18 10.34 -4.15 4.92
CA GLY A 18 8.89 -4.19 5.11
C GLY A 18 8.42 -5.50 5.72
N ALA A 19 8.97 -6.65 5.30
CA ALA A 19 8.63 -7.95 5.89
C ALA A 19 9.02 -8.06 7.38
N VAL A 20 10.17 -7.49 7.76
CA VAL A 20 10.60 -7.43 9.17
C VAL A 20 9.70 -6.49 9.97
N LEU A 21 9.53 -5.25 9.50
CA LEU A 21 8.74 -4.20 10.17
C LEU A 21 7.24 -4.55 10.21
N GLY A 22 6.76 -5.36 9.27
CA GLY A 22 5.40 -5.88 9.23
C GLY A 22 5.07 -6.79 10.42
N GLY A 23 6.06 -7.31 11.15
CA GLY A 23 5.84 -8.07 12.38
C GLY A 23 5.05 -9.37 12.17
N GLY A 24 5.30 -10.05 11.04
CA GLY A 24 4.68 -11.33 10.69
C GLY A 24 3.41 -11.24 9.82
N GLY A 25 2.90 -10.04 9.54
CA GLY A 25 1.77 -9.80 8.64
C GLY A 25 2.15 -9.09 7.34
N GLY A 26 1.15 -8.52 6.66
CA GLY A 26 1.35 -7.60 5.54
C GLY A 26 1.71 -8.26 4.19
N GLY A 27 1.47 -9.56 4.07
CA GLY A 27 1.54 -10.34 2.82
C GLY A 27 2.95 -10.83 2.45
N SER A 28 3.02 -11.66 1.40
CA SER A 28 4.26 -12.36 1.03
C SER A 28 5.22 -11.48 0.22
N MET A 29 6.52 -11.70 0.41
CA MET A 29 7.56 -11.01 -0.38
C MET A 29 7.42 -11.29 -1.88
N ASP A 30 6.98 -12.49 -2.28
CA ASP A 30 6.81 -12.82 -3.70
C ASP A 30 5.76 -11.95 -4.38
N LYS A 31 4.63 -11.70 -3.70
CA LYS A 31 3.62 -10.74 -4.18
C LYS A 31 4.18 -9.32 -4.20
N GLY A 32 4.98 -8.94 -3.20
CA GLY A 32 5.70 -7.67 -3.20
C GLY A 32 6.58 -7.51 -4.44
N ARG A 33 7.37 -8.53 -4.79
CA ARG A 33 8.24 -8.54 -5.98
C ARG A 33 7.43 -8.42 -7.26
N MET A 34 6.31 -9.13 -7.36
CA MET A 34 5.39 -8.99 -8.51
C MET A 34 4.88 -7.56 -8.65
N ASN A 35 4.50 -6.91 -7.55
CA ASN A 35 4.07 -5.50 -7.57
C ASN A 35 5.19 -4.55 -7.99
N VAL A 36 6.42 -4.74 -7.50
CA VAL A 36 7.57 -3.91 -7.90
C VAL A 36 7.85 -4.06 -9.38
N LEU A 37 7.91 -5.29 -9.88
CA LEU A 37 8.15 -5.56 -11.30
C LEU A 37 7.04 -4.95 -12.16
N GLY A 38 5.77 -5.21 -11.81
CA GLY A 38 4.64 -4.65 -12.54
C GLY A 38 4.60 -3.12 -12.53
N ALA A 39 5.02 -2.48 -11.43
CA ALA A 39 5.12 -1.03 -11.36
C ALA A 39 6.23 -0.48 -12.26
N LEU A 40 7.42 -1.10 -12.25
CA LEU A 40 8.56 -0.69 -13.09
C LEU A 40 8.33 -0.97 -14.58
N GLU A 41 7.56 -2.00 -14.92
CA GLU A 41 7.12 -2.28 -16.29
C GLU A 41 6.06 -1.27 -16.76
N ALA A 42 5.18 -0.84 -15.85
CA ALA A 42 4.15 0.14 -16.14
C ALA A 42 4.69 1.57 -16.31
N GLY A 43 5.75 1.94 -15.59
CA GLY A 43 6.33 3.27 -15.68
C GLY A 43 7.34 3.60 -14.57
N GLU A 44 7.71 4.88 -14.48
CA GLU A 44 8.60 5.36 -13.44
C GLU A 44 7.84 5.49 -12.11
N VAL A 45 8.37 4.87 -11.06
CA VAL A 45 7.89 5.05 -9.68
C VAL A 45 8.85 6.00 -8.96
N THR A 46 8.30 7.08 -8.41
CA THR A 46 9.04 8.04 -7.59
C THR A 46 8.56 7.97 -6.15
N LEU A 47 9.51 8.05 -5.22
CA LEU A 47 9.29 8.20 -3.79
C LEU A 47 9.58 9.65 -3.41
N VAL A 48 8.65 10.27 -2.68
CA VAL A 48 8.73 11.65 -2.21
C VAL A 48 8.50 11.68 -0.71
N ASP A 49 9.31 12.45 0.01
CA ASP A 49 9.12 12.69 1.44
C ASP A 49 7.84 13.52 1.66
N ILE A 50 7.05 13.19 2.68
CA ILE A 50 5.83 13.92 3.02
C ILE A 50 6.10 15.41 3.32
N ASP A 51 7.31 15.75 3.78
CA ASP A 51 7.73 17.14 4.05
C ASP A 51 7.90 17.97 2.78
N ASP A 52 8.06 17.31 1.63
CA ASP A 52 8.19 17.93 0.32
C ASP A 52 6.86 18.01 -0.45
N VAL A 53 5.75 17.57 0.15
CA VAL A 53 4.40 17.56 -0.46
C VAL A 53 3.58 18.76 0.02
N SER A 54 2.87 19.43 -0.88
CA SER A 54 1.97 20.53 -0.50
C SER A 54 0.91 20.04 0.50
N PRO A 55 0.69 20.73 1.64
CA PRO A 55 -0.19 20.28 2.72
C PRO A 55 -1.62 19.92 2.31
N ASP A 56 -2.14 20.56 1.27
CA ASP A 56 -3.49 20.37 0.70
C ASP A 56 -3.57 19.25 -0.34
N THR A 57 -2.43 18.67 -0.75
CA THR A 57 -2.38 17.56 -1.71
C THR A 57 -3.20 16.39 -1.19
N VAL A 58 -4.10 15.88 -2.02
CA VAL A 58 -4.90 14.71 -1.69
C VAL A 58 -4.09 13.45 -1.91
N LEU A 59 -3.91 12.66 -0.85
CA LEU A 59 -3.26 11.37 -0.86
C LEU A 59 -4.31 10.27 -0.76
N VAL A 60 -4.12 9.19 -1.50
CA VAL A 60 -5.00 8.03 -1.45
C VAL A 60 -4.24 6.80 -0.95
N THR A 61 -4.90 6.01 -0.10
CA THR A 61 -4.30 4.78 0.41
C THR A 61 -4.48 3.65 -0.60
N GLY A 62 -3.38 3.10 -1.10
CA GLY A 62 -3.37 1.87 -1.87
C GLY A 62 -3.43 0.66 -0.94
N SER A 63 -4.29 -0.31 -1.25
CA SER A 63 -4.34 -1.60 -0.54
C SER A 63 -4.86 -2.71 -1.44
N ALA A 64 -4.77 -3.95 -0.96
CA ALA A 64 -5.40 -5.12 -1.54
C ALA A 64 -6.13 -5.88 -0.44
N VAL A 65 -7.36 -6.31 -0.70
CA VAL A 65 -8.18 -7.04 0.27
C VAL A 65 -8.55 -8.39 -0.33
N GLY A 66 -8.31 -9.46 0.41
CA GLY A 66 -8.53 -10.81 -0.08
C GLY A 66 -8.16 -11.89 0.92
N ALA A 67 -8.44 -13.14 0.55
CA ALA A 67 -8.06 -14.32 1.33
C ALA A 67 -6.71 -14.87 0.80
N PRO A 68 -5.67 -15.02 1.64
CA PRO A 68 -4.37 -15.52 1.20
C PRO A 68 -4.42 -16.90 0.51
N ALA A 69 -5.39 -17.74 0.89
CA ALA A 69 -5.57 -19.10 0.38
C ALA A 69 -6.50 -19.20 -0.85
N ALA A 70 -7.04 -18.08 -1.34
CA ALA A 70 -7.95 -18.10 -2.49
C ALA A 70 -7.20 -18.45 -3.78
N LYS A 71 -7.64 -19.53 -4.44
CA LYS A 71 -7.05 -20.02 -5.69
C LYS A 71 -7.53 -19.26 -6.93
N GLU A 72 -8.65 -18.54 -6.81
CA GLU A 72 -9.26 -17.78 -7.90
C GLU A 72 -9.00 -16.27 -7.80
N ALA A 73 -8.16 -15.87 -6.83
CA ALA A 73 -7.76 -14.49 -6.62
C ALA A 73 -7.14 -13.92 -7.90
N SER A 74 -7.75 -12.86 -8.43
CA SER A 74 -7.32 -12.24 -9.68
C SER A 74 -7.52 -10.74 -9.59
N VAL A 75 -6.46 -9.99 -9.86
CA VAL A 75 -6.44 -8.53 -10.00
C VAL A 75 -5.47 -8.21 -11.12
N GLU A 76 -5.90 -7.40 -12.07
CA GLU A 76 -5.11 -6.97 -13.22
C GLU A 76 -4.61 -5.52 -13.01
N PRO A 77 -3.52 -5.10 -13.69
CA PRO A 77 -3.02 -3.72 -13.58
C PRO A 77 -4.08 -2.63 -13.78
N ARG A 78 -5.03 -2.84 -14.70
CA ARG A 78 -6.15 -1.91 -14.95
C ARG A 78 -7.08 -1.73 -13.76
N ASP A 79 -7.22 -2.73 -12.89
CA ASP A 79 -8.12 -2.67 -11.75
C ASP A 79 -7.61 -1.67 -10.69
N TYR A 80 -6.28 -1.51 -10.58
CA TYR A 80 -5.66 -0.51 -9.69
C TYR A 80 -5.93 0.93 -10.15
N VAL A 81 -5.99 1.19 -11.45
CA VAL A 81 -6.39 2.50 -11.98
C VAL A 81 -7.90 2.67 -11.81
N ARG A 82 -8.67 1.62 -12.11
CA ARG A 82 -10.13 1.66 -12.04
C ARG A 82 -10.66 2.03 -10.66
N VAL A 83 -10.06 1.54 -9.57
CA VAL A 83 -10.49 1.94 -8.22
C VAL A 83 -10.30 3.43 -7.95
N VAL A 84 -9.31 4.08 -8.57
CA VAL A 84 -9.09 5.53 -8.44
C VAL A 84 -10.12 6.29 -9.27
N GLU A 85 -10.42 5.82 -10.47
CA GLU A 85 -11.50 6.36 -11.31
C GLU A 85 -12.84 6.30 -10.58
N ILE A 86 -13.17 5.17 -9.97
CA ILE A 86 -14.39 5.00 -9.18
C ILE A 86 -14.45 6.02 -8.03
N LEU A 87 -13.34 6.27 -7.32
CA LEU A 87 -13.32 7.31 -6.28
C LEU A 87 -13.62 8.71 -6.87
N MET A 88 -13.03 9.05 -8.01
CA MET A 88 -13.25 10.35 -8.67
C MET A 88 -14.67 10.49 -9.20
N GLU A 89 -15.22 9.45 -9.82
CA GLU A 89 -16.62 9.37 -10.27
C GLU A 89 -17.60 9.59 -9.11
N ASN A 90 -17.20 9.22 -7.88
CA ASN A 90 -17.98 9.38 -6.66
C ASN A 90 -17.61 10.62 -5.84
N GLY A 91 -17.03 11.64 -6.49
CA GLY A 91 -16.82 12.98 -5.94
C GLY A 91 -15.55 13.14 -5.10
N CYS A 92 -14.61 12.19 -5.15
CA CYS A 92 -13.29 12.39 -4.54
C CYS A 92 -12.41 13.26 -5.46
N PRO A 93 -11.54 14.12 -4.90
CA PRO A 93 -10.56 14.85 -5.69
C PRO A 93 -9.57 13.91 -6.38
N LYS A 94 -8.96 14.39 -7.46
CA LYS A 94 -7.85 13.70 -8.12
C LYS A 94 -6.67 13.55 -7.12
N PRO A 95 -6.12 12.34 -6.91
CA PRO A 95 -5.00 12.16 -6.01
C PRO A 95 -3.72 12.78 -6.58
N GLY A 96 -2.93 13.39 -5.71
CA GLY A 96 -1.57 13.86 -6.00
C GLY A 96 -0.48 12.90 -5.54
N GLY A 97 -0.83 11.82 -4.82
CA GLY A 97 0.11 10.77 -4.46
C GLY A 97 -0.56 9.55 -3.81
N PHE A 98 0.16 8.43 -3.80
CA PHE A 98 -0.25 7.20 -3.12
C PHE A 98 0.52 6.99 -1.83
N ILE A 99 -0.16 6.46 -0.82
CA ILE A 99 0.49 5.92 0.38
C ILE A 99 0.17 4.43 0.53
N PRO A 100 1.15 3.57 0.88
CA PRO A 100 0.86 2.19 1.23
C PRO A 100 0.12 2.11 2.57
N ASN A 101 -0.73 1.09 2.74
CA ASN A 101 -1.53 0.96 3.94
C ASN A 101 -0.74 0.50 5.18
N GLU A 102 0.36 -0.23 5.03
CA GLU A 102 1.17 -0.72 6.14
C GLU A 102 2.52 -1.29 5.68
N CYS A 103 3.43 -1.54 6.63
CA CYS A 103 4.64 -2.33 6.40
C CYS A 103 4.30 -3.82 6.24
N GLY A 104 4.96 -4.47 5.28
CA GLY A 104 4.88 -5.91 5.08
C GLY A 104 5.53 -6.35 3.77
N GLY A 105 5.59 -7.66 3.52
CA GLY A 105 6.25 -8.20 2.34
C GLY A 105 5.61 -7.77 1.02
N SER A 106 4.28 -7.64 0.97
CA SER A 106 3.58 -7.11 -0.22
C SER A 106 2.90 -5.77 0.03
N SER A 107 2.43 -5.51 1.24
CA SER A 107 1.69 -4.28 1.56
C SER A 107 2.52 -3.01 1.45
N ILE A 108 3.84 -3.09 1.66
CA ILE A 108 4.78 -1.97 1.49
C ILE A 108 4.79 -1.43 0.05
N THR A 109 4.39 -2.25 -0.92
CA THR A 109 4.35 -1.90 -2.36
C THR A 109 2.93 -1.60 -2.86
N ASN A 110 1.94 -1.59 -1.98
CA ASN A 110 0.58 -1.20 -2.37
C ASN A 110 0.56 0.27 -2.80
N GLY A 111 -0.11 0.53 -3.93
CA GLY A 111 -0.15 1.86 -4.55
C GLY A 111 0.98 2.13 -5.56
N TRP A 112 2.00 1.27 -5.67
CA TRP A 112 3.13 1.52 -6.59
C TRP A 112 2.75 1.32 -8.05
N VAL A 113 2.00 0.27 -8.36
CA VAL A 113 1.50 0.01 -9.73
C VAL A 113 0.60 1.15 -10.22
N PRO A 114 -0.45 1.60 -9.48
CA PRO A 114 -1.24 2.73 -9.93
C PRO A 114 -0.46 4.05 -9.91
N ALA A 115 0.51 4.24 -9.00
CA ALA A 115 1.40 5.41 -9.03
C ALA A 115 2.16 5.50 -10.37
N ALA A 116 2.76 4.38 -10.82
CA ALA A 116 3.44 4.29 -12.11
C ALA A 116 2.48 4.57 -13.28
N LEU A 117 1.32 3.90 -13.31
CA LEU A 117 0.34 4.02 -14.40
C LEU A 117 -0.26 5.43 -14.49
N MET A 118 -0.43 6.13 -13.36
CA MET A 118 -1.02 7.46 -13.30
C MET A 118 0.01 8.59 -13.35
N GLY A 119 1.31 8.28 -13.28
CA GLY A 119 2.38 9.27 -13.24
C GLY A 119 2.34 10.16 -11.99
N ILE A 120 1.94 9.61 -10.84
CA ILE A 120 1.93 10.33 -9.55
C ILE A 120 2.84 9.63 -8.53
N PRO A 121 3.46 10.35 -7.58
CA PRO A 121 4.44 9.78 -6.67
C PRO A 121 3.83 8.85 -5.62
N VAL A 122 4.66 7.95 -5.10
CA VAL A 122 4.45 7.32 -3.80
C VAL A 122 5.01 8.26 -2.73
N ILE A 123 4.23 8.52 -1.69
CA ILE A 123 4.63 9.38 -0.58
C ILE A 123 5.10 8.53 0.59
N ASP A 124 6.22 8.90 1.22
CA ASP A 124 6.76 8.22 2.40
C ASP A 124 5.99 8.56 3.67
N ALA A 125 4.73 8.12 3.73
CA ALA A 125 3.90 8.20 4.91
C ALA A 125 2.85 7.08 4.90
N LEU A 126 3.26 5.89 5.34
CA LEU A 126 2.37 4.75 5.44
C LEU A 126 1.23 5.03 6.42
N CYS A 127 0.09 4.37 6.26
CA CYS A 127 -0.96 4.47 7.28
C CYS A 127 -0.55 3.83 8.62
N ASN A 128 0.41 2.89 8.61
CA ASN A 128 0.94 2.25 9.81
C ASN A 128 2.35 1.69 9.58
N GLY A 129 3.22 1.76 10.60
CA GLY A 129 4.60 1.25 10.54
C GLY A 129 4.73 -0.27 10.71
N ARG A 130 3.62 -0.99 10.94
CA ARG A 130 3.53 -2.46 11.05
C ARG A 130 2.26 -2.97 10.40
N ALA A 131 2.19 -4.27 10.13
CA ALA A 131 0.97 -4.88 9.60
C ALA A 131 -0.14 -5.02 10.64
N HIS A 132 -1.38 -4.93 10.18
CA HIS A 132 -2.59 -5.09 10.98
C HIS A 132 -3.64 -6.00 10.34
N PRO A 133 -4.48 -6.67 11.15
CA PRO A 133 -5.48 -7.60 10.63
C PRO A 133 -6.70 -6.92 9.96
N THR A 134 -6.91 -5.62 10.17
CA THR A 134 -8.13 -4.93 9.69
C THR A 134 -7.81 -3.60 9.02
N GLY A 135 -8.65 -3.23 8.04
CA GLY A 135 -8.55 -1.93 7.36
C GLY A 135 -8.70 -0.74 8.31
N VAL A 136 -9.44 -0.91 9.41
CA VAL A 136 -9.67 0.12 10.44
C VAL A 136 -8.38 0.57 11.12
N MET A 137 -7.50 -0.39 11.44
CA MET A 137 -6.23 -0.13 12.11
C MET A 137 -5.22 0.53 11.16
N GLY A 138 -5.26 0.16 9.87
CA GLY A 138 -4.46 0.76 8.80
C GLY A 138 -5.10 1.99 8.15
N SER A 139 -5.78 2.84 8.94
CA SER A 139 -6.48 4.04 8.46
C SER A 139 -6.21 5.27 9.32
N MET A 140 -5.03 5.40 9.93
CA MET A 140 -4.55 6.64 10.58
C MET A 140 -5.54 7.25 11.60
N GLY A 141 -6.30 6.41 12.32
CA GLY A 141 -7.26 6.87 13.32
C GLY A 141 -8.56 7.50 12.76
N LEU A 142 -8.80 7.47 11.44
CA LEU A 142 -9.97 8.09 10.80
C LEU A 142 -11.32 7.64 11.38
N HIS A 143 -11.43 6.40 11.87
CA HIS A 143 -12.64 5.87 12.52
C HIS A 143 -13.02 6.60 13.82
N ARG A 144 -12.08 7.33 14.43
CA ARG A 144 -12.28 8.08 15.67
C ARG A 144 -12.98 9.40 15.45
N ASP A 145 -12.95 9.93 14.22
CA ASP A 145 -13.68 11.13 13.85
C ASP A 145 -15.11 10.72 13.42
N PRO A 146 -16.15 11.06 14.21
CA PRO A 146 -17.52 10.69 13.87
C PRO A 146 -18.05 11.44 12.64
N SER A 147 -17.41 12.53 12.23
CA SER A 147 -17.78 13.30 11.04
C SER A 147 -17.12 12.79 9.76
N TYR A 148 -16.07 11.95 9.89
CA TYR A 148 -15.38 11.40 8.74
C TYR A 148 -16.23 10.36 8.02
N VAL A 149 -16.43 10.57 6.72
CA VAL A 149 -17.05 9.61 5.81
C VAL A 149 -15.95 8.88 5.05
N SER A 150 -15.70 7.63 5.41
CA SER A 150 -14.77 6.77 4.67
C SER A 150 -15.31 6.51 3.27
N ARG A 151 -14.47 6.69 2.26
CA ARG A 151 -14.75 6.38 0.86
C ARG A 151 -13.76 5.34 0.38
N GLN A 152 -14.25 4.20 -0.08
CA GLN A 152 -13.42 3.09 -0.52
C GLN A 152 -13.96 2.57 -1.85
N ALA A 153 -13.06 2.37 -2.80
CA ALA A 153 -13.37 1.71 -4.07
C ALA A 153 -12.64 0.37 -4.13
N ALA A 154 -13.28 -0.64 -4.69
CA ALA A 154 -12.68 -1.94 -4.90
C ALA A 154 -13.02 -2.49 -6.29
N ALA A 155 -12.04 -3.15 -6.92
CA ALA A 155 -12.20 -3.79 -8.21
C ALA A 155 -11.32 -5.05 -8.29
N GLY A 156 -11.83 -6.09 -8.94
CA GLY A 156 -11.07 -7.33 -9.15
C GLY A 156 -11.98 -8.53 -9.42
N GLY A 157 -11.35 -9.68 -9.61
CA GLY A 157 -11.98 -10.93 -10.00
C GLY A 157 -11.80 -11.24 -11.48
N SER A 158 -11.77 -12.54 -11.80
CA SER A 158 -11.55 -13.01 -13.17
C SER A 158 -12.71 -12.62 -14.09
N ARG A 159 -12.43 -11.82 -15.12
CA ARG A 159 -13.41 -11.47 -16.16
C ARG A 159 -13.80 -12.67 -16.99
N GLU A 160 -12.85 -13.54 -17.33
CA GLU A 160 -13.09 -14.78 -18.08
C GLU A 160 -14.10 -15.70 -17.37
N LYS A 161 -14.02 -15.77 -16.04
CA LYS A 161 -14.94 -16.57 -15.22
C LYS A 161 -16.22 -15.82 -14.80
N GLY A 162 -16.41 -14.57 -15.25
CA GLY A 162 -17.56 -13.75 -14.85
C GLY A 162 -17.59 -13.35 -13.38
N LEU A 163 -16.43 -13.35 -12.69
CA LEU A 163 -16.29 -13.00 -11.27
C LEU A 163 -15.92 -11.52 -11.05
N TYR A 164 -15.67 -10.78 -12.11
CA TYR A 164 -15.22 -9.39 -12.01
C TYR A 164 -16.31 -8.50 -11.41
N ILE A 165 -15.93 -7.71 -10.41
CA ILE A 165 -16.80 -6.74 -9.75
C ILE A 165 -16.10 -5.40 -9.60
N GLU A 166 -16.90 -4.35 -9.50
CA GLU A 166 -16.51 -3.00 -9.12
C GLU A 166 -17.46 -2.52 -8.03
N MET A 167 -16.95 -1.81 -7.03
CA MET A 167 -17.79 -1.19 -6.02
C MET A 167 -17.21 0.11 -5.49
N HIS A 168 -18.10 0.98 -5.02
CA HIS A 168 -17.80 2.12 -4.17
C HIS A 168 -18.63 2.00 -2.89
N ALA A 169 -17.99 2.23 -1.74
CA ALA A 169 -18.66 2.32 -0.45
C ALA A 169 -18.32 3.65 0.23
N ALA A 170 -19.36 4.33 0.73
CA ALA A 170 -19.23 5.53 1.53
C ALA A 170 -19.99 5.39 2.85
N GLY A 171 -19.36 5.68 3.98
CA GLY A 171 -20.01 5.62 5.29
C GLY A 171 -19.01 5.56 6.44
N ARG A 172 -19.44 4.98 7.57
CA ARG A 172 -18.52 4.67 8.66
C ARG A 172 -17.43 3.72 8.18
N LEU A 173 -16.21 3.91 8.67
CA LEU A 173 -15.03 3.21 8.19
C LEU A 173 -15.18 1.69 8.30
N GLU A 174 -15.70 1.22 9.43
CA GLU A 174 -15.93 -0.20 9.69
C GLU A 174 -16.89 -0.81 8.67
N SER A 175 -18.01 -0.12 8.39
CA SER A 175 -19.03 -0.58 7.44
C SER A 175 -18.53 -0.54 6.00
N ALA A 176 -17.80 0.50 5.61
CA ALA A 176 -17.20 0.59 4.27
C ALA A 176 -16.17 -0.54 4.07
N SER A 177 -15.31 -0.78 5.06
CA SER A 177 -14.33 -1.86 5.00
C SER A 177 -14.95 -3.26 5.04
N SER A 178 -16.08 -3.47 5.72
CA SER A 178 -16.79 -4.75 5.67
C SER A 178 -17.35 -5.04 4.28
N LEU A 179 -17.89 -4.02 3.59
CA LEU A 179 -18.38 -4.17 2.21
C LEU A 179 -17.25 -4.52 1.24
N VAL A 180 -16.09 -3.85 1.36
CA VAL A 180 -14.89 -4.18 0.56
C VAL A 180 -14.43 -5.62 0.78
N ARG A 181 -14.49 -6.12 2.01
CA ARG A 181 -14.18 -7.53 2.29
C ARG A 181 -15.18 -8.48 1.65
N SER A 182 -16.48 -8.17 1.72
CA SER A 182 -17.51 -8.96 1.03
C SER A 182 -17.31 -8.96 -0.48
N ALA A 183 -16.89 -7.83 -1.07
CA ALA A 183 -16.52 -7.79 -2.49
C ALA A 183 -15.36 -8.74 -2.81
N ALA A 184 -14.29 -8.74 -2.01
CA ALA A 184 -13.19 -9.70 -2.18
C ALA A 184 -13.66 -11.15 -2.16
N GLU A 185 -14.61 -11.50 -1.30
CA GLU A 185 -15.20 -12.85 -1.24
C GLU A 185 -16.00 -13.16 -2.51
N LYS A 186 -16.74 -12.19 -3.06
CA LYS A 186 -17.54 -12.36 -4.28
C LYS A 186 -16.72 -12.33 -5.57
N SER A 187 -15.52 -11.75 -5.55
CA SER A 187 -14.63 -11.65 -6.73
C SER A 187 -13.74 -12.88 -6.95
N GLY A 188 -13.87 -13.92 -6.15
CA GLY A 188 -12.95 -15.08 -6.18
C GLY A 188 -11.74 -14.94 -5.25
N GLY A 189 -11.73 -13.93 -4.37
CA GLY A 189 -10.85 -13.88 -3.20
C GLY A 189 -9.83 -12.75 -3.16
N LEU A 190 -9.86 -11.80 -4.10
CA LEU A 190 -8.98 -10.63 -4.10
C LEU A 190 -9.59 -9.46 -4.87
N VAL A 191 -9.44 -8.25 -4.33
CA VAL A 191 -9.71 -6.98 -5.00
C VAL A 191 -8.59 -5.99 -4.73
N ALA A 192 -8.24 -5.19 -5.74
CA ALA A 192 -7.52 -3.94 -5.56
C ALA A 192 -8.41 -2.95 -4.80
N VAL A 193 -7.82 -2.10 -3.97
CA VAL A 193 -8.57 -1.13 -3.17
C VAL A 193 -7.82 0.20 -3.14
N ALA A 194 -8.51 1.28 -3.55
CA ALA A 194 -8.13 2.65 -3.25
C ALA A 194 -9.10 3.19 -2.20
N ARG A 195 -8.58 3.79 -1.12
CA ARG A 195 -9.43 4.20 -0.01
C ARG A 195 -8.95 5.47 0.67
N ASN A 196 -9.91 6.08 1.37
CA ASN A 196 -9.74 7.14 2.34
C ASN A 196 -8.85 8.28 1.83
N PRO A 197 -9.28 9.03 0.78
CA PRO A 197 -8.57 10.23 0.39
C PRO A 197 -8.47 11.20 1.58
N VAL A 198 -7.26 11.66 1.86
CA VAL A 198 -6.94 12.60 2.96
C VAL A 198 -5.88 13.59 2.49
N THR A 199 -5.74 14.73 3.18
CA THR A 199 -4.70 15.71 2.86
C THR A 199 -3.32 15.25 3.32
N ALA A 200 -2.27 15.74 2.68
CA ALA A 200 -0.89 15.52 3.10
C ALA A 200 -0.64 16.01 4.53
N ASP A 201 -1.25 17.14 4.95
CA ASP A 201 -1.17 17.62 6.34
C ASP A 201 -1.77 16.62 7.36
N PHE A 202 -2.92 16.03 7.03
CA PHE A 202 -3.52 15.00 7.89
C PHE A 202 -2.61 13.78 7.97
N THR A 203 -2.12 13.30 6.82
CA THR A 203 -1.21 12.15 6.74
C THR A 203 0.08 12.40 7.52
N LYS A 204 0.67 13.59 7.42
CA LYS A 204 1.89 13.97 8.16
C LYS A 204 1.71 13.89 9.67
N LYS A 205 0.52 14.22 10.18
CA LYS A 205 0.20 14.19 11.62
C LYS A 205 -0.17 12.80 12.14
N ASN A 206 -0.70 11.93 11.29
CA ASN A 206 -1.37 10.70 11.73
C ASN A 206 -0.79 9.41 11.11
N GLY A 207 0.05 9.51 10.10
CA GLY A 207 0.72 8.40 9.43
C GLY A 207 2.10 8.09 10.01
N ALA A 208 2.64 6.96 9.58
CA ALA A 208 4.01 6.53 9.85
C ALA A 208 4.96 7.15 8.80
N CYS A 209 5.24 8.44 8.95
CA CYS A 209 6.14 9.20 8.07
C CYS A 209 7.57 8.63 8.14
N GLY A 210 8.22 8.47 6.99
CA GLY A 210 9.58 7.91 6.90
C GLY A 210 9.65 6.37 7.01
N ALA A 211 8.53 5.69 7.24
CA ALA A 211 8.53 4.24 7.44
C ALA A 211 8.92 3.48 6.16
N LEU A 212 8.62 4.01 4.97
CA LEU A 212 9.05 3.39 3.72
C LEU A 212 10.55 3.53 3.53
N GLN A 213 11.12 4.71 3.79
CA GLN A 213 12.56 4.91 3.74
C GLN A 213 13.27 4.05 4.80
N GLN A 214 12.72 3.94 6.02
CA GLN A 214 13.24 3.05 7.06
C GLN A 214 13.25 1.58 6.60
N ALA A 215 12.17 1.12 5.96
CA ALA A 215 12.10 -0.24 5.39
C ALA A 215 13.16 -0.44 4.30
N ILE A 216 13.35 0.53 3.42
CA ILE A 216 14.40 0.49 2.38
C ILE A 216 15.79 0.40 3.03
N ASP A 217 16.10 1.24 4.02
CA ASP A 217 17.42 1.28 4.64
C ASP A 217 17.72 -0.01 5.40
N LEU A 218 16.75 -0.54 6.14
CA LEU A 218 16.85 -1.84 6.80
C LEU A 218 17.09 -2.95 5.77
N GLY A 219 16.30 -2.99 4.69
CA GLY A 219 16.46 -3.98 3.63
C GLY A 219 17.82 -3.93 2.94
N MET A 220 18.38 -2.74 2.75
CA MET A 220 19.74 -2.58 2.21
C MET A 220 20.79 -3.17 3.16
N LYS A 221 20.67 -2.93 4.48
CA LYS A 221 21.54 -3.54 5.49
C LYS A 221 21.44 -5.05 5.51
N MET A 222 20.23 -5.59 5.45
CA MET A 222 19.98 -7.03 5.37
C MET A 222 20.67 -7.64 4.13
N LYS A 223 20.52 -7.01 2.96
CA LYS A 223 21.14 -7.48 1.71
C LYS A 223 22.67 -7.52 1.79
N GLN A 224 23.29 -6.50 2.39
CA GLN A 224 24.74 -6.46 2.61
C GLN A 224 25.22 -7.62 3.49
N ALA A 225 24.41 -8.02 4.48
CA ALA A 225 24.75 -9.09 5.42
C ALA A 225 24.43 -10.51 4.90
N MET A 226 23.66 -10.66 3.80
CA MET A 226 23.21 -11.98 3.31
C MET A 226 24.34 -12.97 3.04
N GLY A 227 25.52 -12.49 2.59
CA GLY A 227 26.69 -13.34 2.35
C GLY A 227 27.26 -14.02 3.60
N GLY A 228 26.97 -13.47 4.79
CA GLY A 228 27.37 -14.03 6.09
C GLY A 228 26.35 -15.02 6.69
N GLY A 229 25.25 -15.30 5.99
CA GLY A 229 24.20 -16.21 6.46
C GLY A 229 23.22 -15.58 7.46
N GLY A 230 22.33 -16.42 8.02
CA GLY A 230 21.19 -15.96 8.83
C GLY A 230 21.58 -15.16 10.09
N SER A 231 22.65 -15.57 10.79
CA SER A 231 23.12 -14.85 11.99
C SER A 231 23.62 -13.44 11.67
N ALA A 232 24.37 -13.27 10.58
CA ALA A 232 24.85 -11.95 10.16
C ALA A 232 23.69 -11.02 9.78
N VAL A 233 22.66 -11.56 9.11
CA VAL A 233 21.43 -10.81 8.79
C VAL A 233 20.70 -10.40 10.06
N LEU A 234 20.58 -11.32 11.04
CA LEU A 234 19.96 -11.01 12.33
C LEU A 234 20.71 -9.89 13.06
N GLU A 235 22.04 -9.96 13.14
CA GLU A 235 22.87 -8.91 13.74
C GLU A 235 22.70 -7.56 13.04
N ALA A 236 22.62 -7.56 11.70
CA ALA A 236 22.37 -6.33 10.94
C ALA A 236 20.99 -5.72 11.23
N VAL A 237 19.95 -6.55 11.39
CA VAL A 237 18.61 -6.11 11.77
C VAL A 237 18.61 -5.54 13.19
N LEU A 238 19.19 -6.27 14.14
CA LEU A 238 19.32 -5.89 15.54
C LEU A 238 20.06 -4.54 15.69
N GLY A 239 21.25 -4.44 15.09
CA GLY A 239 22.06 -3.22 15.10
C GLY A 239 21.38 -2.01 14.44
N PHE A 240 20.55 -2.22 13.41
CA PHE A 240 19.79 -1.13 12.79
C PHE A 240 18.62 -0.66 13.66
N LEU A 241 17.93 -1.59 14.32
CA LEU A 241 16.76 -1.28 15.15
C LEU A 241 17.12 -0.87 16.58
N GLY A 242 18.40 -0.96 16.96
CA GLY A 242 18.91 -0.59 18.28
C GLY A 242 18.65 -1.63 19.38
N GLY A 243 18.59 -2.92 19.01
CA GLY A 243 18.41 -4.06 19.91
C GLY A 243 19.49 -5.10 19.76
#